data_AF-A0A5B7D454-F1
#
_entry.id   AF-A0A5B7D454-F1
#
_cell.length_a   1.000
_cell.length_b   1.000
_cell.length_c   1.000
_cell.angle_alpha   90.00
_cell.angle_beta   90.00
_cell.angle_gamma   90.00
#
_symmetry.space_group_name_H-M   'P 1'
#
loop_
_entity.id
_entity.type
_entity.pdbx_description
1 polymer ?
#
loop_
_entity_poly.entity_id
_entity_poly.type
_entity_poly.pdbx_seq_one_letter_code
_entity_poly.pdbx_strand_id
1 'polypeptide(L)' 'MVKCDPRHGKYMACCMLYRGDVVPKDVNAAIASIKTKRTIQFVDWCPTGFKFVEQGMIYK' A
#
# COMPACT_ATOMS: atom_id res chain seq x y z
N MET A 1 -10.07 2.55 -13.62
CA MET A 1 -10.40 3.07 -12.26
C MET A 1 -11.91 3.02 -12.11
N VAL A 2 -12.42 2.68 -10.93
CA VAL A 2 -13.87 2.45 -10.69
C VAL A 2 -14.43 3.57 -9.82
N LYS A 3 -15.70 3.94 -10.03
CA LYS A 3 -16.42 4.88 -9.16
C LYS A 3 -17.03 4.12 -7.98
N CYS A 4 -16.41 4.20 -6.82
CA CYS A 4 -16.90 3.65 -5.56
C CYS A 4 -16.37 4.49 -4.38
N ASP A 5 -17.04 4.43 -3.23
CA ASP A 5 -16.52 5.00 -1.98
C ASP A 5 -15.80 3.90 -1.17
N PRO A 6 -14.46 3.92 -1.07
CA PRO A 6 -13.69 2.89 -0.38
C PRO A 6 -13.83 2.94 1.14
N ARG A 7 -14.45 3.98 1.72
CA ARG A 7 -14.66 4.11 3.17
C ARG A 7 -15.78 3.23 3.69
N HIS A 8 -16.72 2.85 2.81
CA HIS A 8 -17.81 1.93 3.13
C HIS A 8 -17.42 0.45 3.03
N GLY A 9 -16.12 0.15 2.85
CA GLY A 9 -15.61 -1.21 2.72
C GLY A 9 -14.30 -1.42 3.48
N LYS A 10 -13.86 -2.68 3.52
CA LYS A 10 -12.54 -3.07 4.02
C LYS A 10 -11.63 -3.47 2.84
N TYR A 11 -10.36 -3.11 2.91
CA TYR A 11 -9.35 -3.52 1.94
C TYR A 11 -8.97 -4.98 2.16
N MET A 12 -8.96 -5.77 1.09
CA MET A 12 -8.47 -7.16 1.11
C MET A 12 -6.95 -7.21 0.88
N ALA A 13 -6.45 -6.40 -0.05
CA ALA A 13 -5.04 -6.26 -0.36
C ALA A 13 -4.78 -4.87 -0.98
N CYS A 14 -3.58 -4.33 -0.74
CA CYS A 14 -3.10 -3.10 -1.34
C CYS A 14 -1.69 -3.31 -1.89
N CYS A 15 -1.50 -3.02 -3.18
CA CYS A 15 -0.20 -3.07 -3.83
C CYS A 15 0.24 -1.66 -4.23
N MET A 16 1.45 -1.27 -3.82
CA MET A 16 2.08 -0.01 -4.20
C MET A 16 3.19 -0.31 -5.22
N LEU A 17 3.05 0.25 -6.41
CA LEU A 17 4.00 0.07 -7.51
C LEU A 17 4.77 1.38 -7.69
N TYR A 18 6.08 1.33 -7.49
CA TYR A 18 6.95 2.50 -7.63
C TYR A 18 7.78 2.39 -8.91
N ARG A 19 7.89 3.51 -9.62
CA ARG A 19 8.77 3.68 -10.79
C ARG A 19 9.84 4.72 -10.48
N GLY A 20 11.07 4.47 -10.91
CA GLY A 20 12.23 5.32 -10.67
C GLY A 20 13.06 4.89 -9.46
N ASP A 21 14.03 5.71 -9.10
CA ASP A 21 14.91 5.50 -7.95
C ASP A 21 14.14 5.81 -6.65
N VAL A 22 13.58 4.76 -6.06
CA VAL A 22 12.76 4.87 -4.85
C VAL A 22 13.42 4.07 -3.74
N VAL A 23 13.93 4.79 -2.75
CA VAL A 23 14.61 4.19 -1.60
C VAL A 23 13.59 3.45 -0.71
N PRO A 24 13.78 2.15 -0.40
CA PRO A 24 12.83 1.37 0.41
C PRO A 24 12.52 1.99 1.78
N LYS A 25 13.45 2.76 2.36
CA LYS A 25 13.25 3.45 3.64
C LYS A 25 12.09 4.46 3.57
N ASP A 26 11.98 5.18 2.46
CA ASP A 26 11.01 6.26 2.28
C ASP A 26 9.62 5.66 2.04
N VAL A 27 9.57 4.52 1.33
CA VAL A 27 8.37 3.70 1.18
C VAL A 27 7.86 3.22 2.53
N ASN A 28 8.73 2.66 3.38
CA ASN A 28 8.34 2.22 4.71
C ASN A 28 7.83 3.37 5.60
N ALA A 29 8.47 4.54 5.54
CA ALA A 29 8.02 5.73 6.25
C ALA A 29 6.63 6.21 5.76
N ALA A 30 6.41 6.21 4.44
CA ALA A 30 5.12 6.54 3.85
C ALA A 30 4.03 5.56 4.30
N ILE A 31 4.30 4.24 4.27
CA ILE A 31 3.37 3.21 4.74
C ILE A 31 3.03 3.41 6.22
N ALA A 32 4.03 3.70 7.07
CA ALA A 32 3.80 3.99 8.48
C ALA A 32 2.87 5.20 8.64
N SER A 33 3.09 6.27 7.87
CA SER A 33 2.22 7.47 7.87
C SER A 33 0.80 7.21 7.38
N ILE A 34 0.60 6.23 6.50
CA ILE A 34 -0.72 5.85 6.00
C ILE A 34 -1.45 5.01 7.06
N LYS A 35 -0.75 4.10 7.71
CA LYS A 35 -1.29 3.27 8.80
C LYS A 35 -1.82 4.12 9.97
N THR A 36 -1.15 5.24 10.29
CA THR A 36 -1.61 6.13 11.37
C THR A 36 -2.90 6.89 11.04
N LYS A 37 -3.22 7.11 9.76
CA LYS A 37 -4.37 7.91 9.34
C LYS A 37 -5.73 7.23 9.52
N ARG A 38 -5.79 5.95 9.95
CA ARG A 38 -7.01 5.14 10.23
C ARG A 38 -8.09 5.10 9.12
N THR A 39 -7.88 5.77 7.99
CA THR A 39 -8.80 5.82 6.84
C THR A 39 -8.78 4.54 6.00
N ILE A 40 -7.78 3.68 6.20
CA ILE A 40 -7.64 2.40 5.52
C ILE A 40 -7.88 1.31 6.56
N GLN A 41 -8.99 0.58 6.41
CA GLN A 41 -9.37 -0.55 7.24
C GLN A 41 -9.18 -1.82 6.42
N PHE A 42 -8.34 -2.76 6.89
CA PHE A 42 -8.21 -4.07 6.26
C PHE A 42 -9.20 -5.07 6.86
N VAL A 43 -9.49 -6.11 6.10
CA VAL A 43 -10.18 -7.31 6.57
C VAL A 43 -9.41 -8.00 7.70
N ASP A 44 -10.13 -8.66 8.62
CA ASP A 44 -9.56 -9.13 9.89
C ASP A 44 -8.54 -10.26 9.69
N TRP A 45 -8.61 -10.98 8.57
CA TRP A 45 -7.63 -11.99 8.16
C TRP A 45 -6.40 -11.40 7.44
N CYS A 46 -6.32 -10.08 7.23
CA CYS A 46 -5.20 -9.41 6.57
C CYS A 46 -4.66 -8.19 7.38
N PRO A 47 -3.98 -8.42 8.52
CA PRO A 47 -3.51 -7.35 9.39
C PRO A 47 -2.39 -6.48 8.76
N THR A 48 -1.70 -6.98 7.73
CA THR A 48 -0.54 -6.34 7.08
C THR A 48 -0.67 -6.32 5.56
N GLY A 49 -1.85 -6.00 5.02
CA GLY A 49 -2.18 -6.10 3.60
C GLY A 49 -1.49 -5.15 2.61
N PHE A 50 -0.35 -4.56 2.96
CA PHE A 50 0.44 -3.72 2.06
C PHE A 50 1.61 -4.51 1.46
N LYS A 51 1.63 -4.63 0.13
CA LYS A 51 2.80 -5.07 -0.63
C LYS A 51 3.35 -3.87 -1.41
N PHE A 52 4.66 -3.69 -1.41
CA PHE A 52 5.32 -2.73 -2.29
C PHE A 52 6.26 -3.46 -3.23
N VAL A 53 6.36 -2.97 -4.46
CA VAL A 53 7.25 -3.51 -5.49
C VAL A 53 7.97 -2.35 -6.15
N GLU A 54 9.30 -2.41 -6.13
CA GLU A 54 10.14 -1.52 -6.91
C GLU A 54 10.36 -2.13 -8.28
N GLN A 55 9.94 -1.44 -9.34
CA GLN A 55 10.03 -1.96 -10.70
C GLN A 55 11.50 -2.13 -11.16
N GLY A 56 12.46 -1.45 -10.51
CA GLY A 56 13.90 -1.59 -10.78
C GLY A 56 14.53 -2.91 -10.31
N MET A 57 13.85 -3.64 -9.42
CA MET A 57 14.34 -4.93 -8.88
C MET A 57 13.83 -6.15 -9.68
N ILE A 58 12.89 -5.93 -10.62
CA ILE A 58 12.37 -6.97 -11.53
C ILE A 58 13.27 -7.13 -12.77
N TYR A 59 14.09 -6.12 -13.09
CA TYR A 59 14.99 -6.10 -14.24
C TYR A 59 16.48 -6.15 -13.86
N LYS A 60 16.81 -6.56 -12.63
CA LYS A 60 18.18 -6.85 -12.19
C LYS A 60 18.34 -8.34 -11.91
#